data_AF-A0A956X742-F1
#
_entry.id   AF-A0A956X742-F1
#
_cell.length_a   1.000
_cell.length_b   1.000
_cell.length_c   1.000
_cell.angle_alpha   90.00
_cell.angle_beta   90.00
_cell.angle_gamma   90.00
#
_symmetry.space_group_name_H-M   'P 1'
#
loop_
_entity.id
_entity.type
_entity.pdbx_description
1 polymer ?
#
loop_
_entity_poly.entity_id
_entity_poly.type
_entity_poly.pdbx_seq_one_letter_code
_entity_poly.pdbx_strand_id
1 'polypeptide(L)'
;MSISLKRFLLIEQCPEAWQSFDLYLFRDDAVTFYVGQSHLAFARVWQHLLDGFKGRSLVGRFVWSNWPTSMNFTIALLDSQDAQFHAVGHDVTAVEQWLTSQSSPCLNVVYNGQPTPLPAAYRPPNASLRCGRSLKKLIYQAERAVRMEENRIR
;
A
#
# COMPACT_ATOMS: atom_id res chain seq x y z
N MET A 1 -0.19 11.48 -4.52
CA MET A 1 -0.13 11.69 -3.04
C MET A 1 0.54 10.49 -2.36
N SER A 2 1.26 10.67 -1.26
CA SER A 2 1.86 9.57 -0.48
C SER A 2 1.66 9.74 1.02
N ILE A 3 1.34 8.66 1.72
CA ILE A 3 1.09 8.66 3.16
C ILE A 3 1.59 7.36 3.80
N SER A 4 2.18 7.43 4.99
CA SER A 4 2.54 6.21 5.75
C SER A 4 1.29 5.41 6.12
N LEU A 5 1.39 4.08 6.15
CA LEU A 5 0.28 3.19 6.49
C LEU A 5 -0.33 3.52 7.86
N LYS A 6 0.49 3.81 8.88
CA LYS A 6 -0.01 4.20 10.20
C LYS A 6 -0.92 5.44 10.16
N ARG A 7 -0.62 6.42 9.30
CA ARG A 7 -1.47 7.61 9.11
C ARG A 7 -2.67 7.31 8.22
N PHE A 8 -2.50 6.50 7.19
CA PHE A 8 -3.62 6.03 6.36
C PHE A 8 -4.71 5.33 7.19
N LEU A 9 -4.32 4.48 8.14
CA LEU A 9 -5.23 3.76 9.03
C LEU A 9 -6.11 4.65 9.91
N LEU A 10 -5.75 5.93 10.08
CA LEU A 10 -6.53 6.90 10.85
C LEU A 10 -7.55 7.67 9.99
N ILE A 11 -7.59 7.39 8.68
CA ILE A 11 -8.51 8.02 7.74
C ILE A 11 -9.65 7.06 7.48
N GLU A 12 -10.78 7.28 8.17
CA GLU A 12 -11.95 6.41 8.09
C GLU A 12 -12.81 6.65 6.83
N GLN A 13 -12.78 7.88 6.30
CA GLN A 13 -13.55 8.30 5.14
C GLN A 13 -12.63 8.82 4.06
N CYS A 14 -12.93 8.50 2.79
CA CYS A 14 -12.13 8.97 1.66
C CYS A 14 -12.18 10.50 1.58
N PRO A 15 -11.04 11.21 1.68
CA PRO A 15 -11.00 12.64 1.42
C PRO A 15 -11.48 12.96 0.00
N GLU A 16 -12.17 14.09 -0.19
CA GLU A 16 -12.70 14.50 -1.50
C GLU A 16 -11.61 14.55 -2.57
N ALA A 17 -10.46 15.14 -2.25
CA ALA A 17 -9.31 15.23 -3.13
C ALA A 17 -8.70 13.86 -3.52
N TRP A 18 -9.12 12.76 -2.90
CA TRP A 18 -8.61 11.41 -3.17
C TRP A 18 -9.61 10.56 -3.96
N GLN A 19 -10.80 11.08 -4.26
CA GLN A 19 -11.85 10.34 -4.97
C GLN A 19 -11.50 10.07 -6.44
N SER A 20 -10.64 10.88 -7.06
CA SER A 20 -10.17 10.64 -8.43
C SER A 20 -9.02 9.65 -8.53
N PHE A 21 -8.35 9.30 -7.41
CA PHE A 21 -7.22 8.39 -7.45
C PHE A 21 -7.67 6.98 -7.80
N ASP A 22 -7.13 6.46 -8.90
CA ASP A 22 -7.46 5.17 -9.46
C ASP A 22 -6.30 4.15 -9.42
N LEU A 23 -5.14 4.58 -8.92
CA LEU A 23 -3.92 3.78 -8.79
C LEU A 23 -3.40 3.83 -7.36
N TYR A 24 -2.85 2.71 -6.89
CA TYR A 24 -2.22 2.62 -5.57
C TYR A 24 -0.94 1.77 -5.58
N LEU A 25 0.01 2.17 -4.73
CA LEU A 25 1.24 1.45 -4.50
C LEU A 25 1.46 1.20 -3.01
N PHE A 26 1.96 0.01 -2.69
CA PHE A 26 2.55 -0.30 -1.39
C PHE A 26 4.07 -0.36 -1.57
N ARG A 27 4.81 0.46 -0.82
CA ARG A 27 6.27 0.50 -0.89
C ARG A 27 6.89 0.83 0.46
N ASP A 28 8.18 0.65 0.59
CA ASP A 28 9.00 1.38 1.56
C ASP A 28 9.83 2.44 0.83
N ASP A 29 10.88 2.94 1.47
CA ASP A 29 11.76 3.95 0.87
C ASP A 29 12.54 3.40 -0.34
N ALA A 30 12.87 2.11 -0.36
CA ALA A 30 13.77 1.50 -1.34
C ALA A 30 13.04 0.67 -2.42
N VAL A 31 11.98 -0.05 -2.06
CA VAL A 31 11.34 -1.04 -2.95
C VAL A 31 9.83 -0.85 -3.01
N THR A 32 9.27 -1.07 -4.21
CA THR A 32 7.83 -1.21 -4.40
C THR A 32 7.44 -2.66 -4.16
N PHE A 33 6.52 -2.90 -3.23
CA PHE A 33 6.01 -4.24 -2.96
C PHE A 33 4.88 -4.60 -3.90
N TYR A 34 3.97 -3.67 -4.16
CA TYR A 34 2.77 -3.94 -4.94
C TYR A 34 2.26 -2.68 -5.64
N VAL A 35 1.77 -2.83 -6.87
CA VAL A 35 1.06 -1.83 -7.66
C VAL A 35 -0.31 -2.41 -7.99
N GLY A 36 -1.36 -1.61 -7.93
CA GLY A 36 -2.67 -2.01 -8.41
C GLY A 36 -3.53 -0.82 -8.84
N GLN A 37 -4.61 -1.11 -9.56
CA GLN A 37 -5.63 -0.15 -9.95
C GLN A 37 -7.01 -0.44 -9.35
N SER A 38 -7.87 0.58 -9.30
CA SER A 38 -9.29 0.49 -8.97
C SER A 38 -9.97 1.83 -9.24
N HIS A 39 -11.26 1.86 -9.58
CA HIS A 39 -12.02 3.12 -9.70
C HIS A 39 -11.96 4.02 -8.45
N LEU A 40 -11.70 3.44 -7.27
CA LEU A 40 -11.44 4.19 -6.04
C LEU A 40 -10.30 3.52 -5.27
N ALA A 41 -9.08 4.00 -5.50
CA ALA A 41 -7.86 3.43 -4.92
C ALA A 41 -7.90 3.39 -3.38
N PHE A 42 -8.44 4.43 -2.72
CA PHE A 42 -8.60 4.47 -1.26
C PHE A 42 -9.42 3.28 -0.72
N ALA A 43 -10.60 3.02 -1.30
CA ALA A 43 -11.45 1.93 -0.87
C ALA A 43 -10.79 0.57 -1.14
N ARG A 44 -10.04 0.46 -2.24
CA ARG A 44 -9.34 -0.77 -2.58
C ARG A 44 -8.19 -1.09 -1.61
N VAL A 45 -7.44 -0.08 -1.18
CA VAL A 45 -6.41 -0.24 -0.12
C VAL A 45 -7.06 -0.74 1.17
N TRP A 46 -8.16 -0.13 1.62
CA TRP A 46 -8.90 -0.61 2.80
C TRP A 46 -9.39 -2.05 2.64
N GLN A 47 -9.90 -2.42 1.47
CA GLN A 47 -10.31 -3.79 1.18
C GLN A 47 -9.14 -4.77 1.32
N HIS A 48 -7.96 -4.46 0.77
CA HIS A 48 -6.78 -5.30 0.94
C HIS A 48 -6.41 -5.49 2.41
N LEU A 49 -6.43 -4.42 3.20
CA LEU A 49 -6.14 -4.48 4.64
C LEU A 49 -7.15 -5.38 5.37
N LEU A 50 -8.46 -5.27 5.09
CA LEU A 50 -9.49 -6.12 5.70
C LEU A 50 -9.35 -7.58 5.28
N ASP A 51 -9.13 -7.84 3.99
CA ASP A 51 -9.03 -9.18 3.42
C ASP A 51 -7.68 -9.86 3.74
N GLY A 52 -6.67 -9.09 4.16
CA GLY A 52 -5.38 -9.59 4.61
C GLY A 52 -5.49 -10.53 5.82
N PHE A 53 -6.39 -10.25 6.76
CA PHE A 53 -6.63 -11.14 7.91
C PHE A 53 -7.21 -12.50 7.49
N LYS A 54 -7.99 -12.50 6.40
CA LYS A 54 -8.64 -13.69 5.83
C LYS A 54 -7.73 -14.41 4.83
N GLY A 55 -6.55 -13.87 4.52
CA GLY A 55 -5.66 -14.40 3.48
C GLY A 55 -6.20 -14.26 2.07
N ARG A 56 -7.19 -13.38 1.84
CA ARG A 56 -7.81 -13.14 0.52
C ARG A 56 -7.13 -12.00 -0.26
N SER A 57 -6.23 -11.27 0.39
CA SER A 57 -5.35 -10.28 -0.25
C SER A 57 -3.90 -10.63 0.06
N LEU A 58 -3.09 -10.85 -0.99
CA LEU A 58 -1.67 -11.11 -0.87
C LEU A 58 -0.95 -9.93 -0.21
N VAL A 59 -1.16 -8.71 -0.73
CA VAL A 59 -0.54 -7.49 -0.21
C VAL A 59 -1.04 -7.14 1.20
N GLY A 60 -2.33 -7.31 1.48
CA GLY A 60 -2.88 -7.11 2.83
C GLY A 60 -2.30 -8.11 3.83
N ARG A 61 -2.13 -9.37 3.41
CA ARG A 61 -1.51 -10.40 4.24
C ARG A 61 -0.03 -10.09 4.50
N PHE A 62 0.68 -9.59 3.49
CA PHE A 62 2.06 -9.14 3.62
C PHE A 62 2.19 -7.99 4.64
N VAL A 63 1.32 -6.99 4.55
CA VAL A 63 1.26 -5.87 5.51
C VAL A 63 1.14 -6.38 6.95
N TRP A 64 0.20 -7.28 7.22
CA TRP A 64 -0.02 -7.79 8.59
C TRP A 64 1.06 -8.76 9.08
N SER A 65 1.67 -9.51 8.18
CA SER A 65 2.79 -10.40 8.52
C SER A 65 4.04 -9.63 8.97
N ASN A 66 4.17 -8.38 8.50
CA ASN A 66 5.28 -7.47 8.77
C ASN A 66 4.96 -6.39 9.81
N TRP A 67 3.81 -6.46 10.48
CA TRP A 67 3.52 -5.57 11.60
C TRP A 67 4.48 -5.86 12.78
N PRO A 68 5.04 -4.85 13.47
CA PRO A 68 4.78 -3.41 13.38
C PRO A 68 5.56 -2.65 12.30
N THR A 69 6.60 -3.24 11.69
CA THR A 69 7.45 -2.58 10.69
C THR A 69 6.65 -1.97 9.53
N SER A 70 5.60 -2.66 9.09
CA SER A 70 4.71 -2.21 8.02
C SER A 70 3.96 -0.90 8.32
N MET A 71 3.91 -0.43 9.58
CA MET A 71 3.38 0.90 9.90
C MET A 71 4.07 2.03 9.12
N ASN A 72 5.34 1.82 8.74
CA ASN A 72 6.15 2.77 8.01
C ASN A 72 6.11 2.56 6.49
N PHE A 73 5.37 1.55 5.99
CA PHE A 73 5.16 1.43 4.56
C PHE A 73 4.43 2.66 4.06
N THR A 74 4.79 3.11 2.87
CA THR A 74 4.14 4.21 2.17
C THR A 74 3.05 3.65 1.26
N ILE A 75 1.86 4.21 1.43
CA ILE A 75 0.74 4.08 0.50
C ILE A 75 0.79 5.28 -0.42
N ALA A 76 1.13 5.06 -1.68
CA ALA A 76 0.99 6.09 -2.71
C ALA A 76 -0.35 5.91 -3.42
N LEU A 77 -1.09 7.00 -3.59
CA LEU A 77 -2.32 7.09 -4.36
C LEU A 77 -2.08 8.05 -5.53
N LEU A 78 -2.37 7.61 -6.75
CA LEU A 78 -2.07 8.33 -7.99
C LEU A 78 -3.34 8.42 -8.84
N ASP A 79 -3.37 9.44 -9.71
CA ASP A 79 -4.41 9.64 -10.71
C ASP A 79 -3.83 9.26 -12.07
N SER A 80 -4.44 8.34 -12.81
CA SER A 80 -4.02 7.99 -14.18
C SER A 80 -4.04 9.19 -15.12
N GLN A 81 -4.82 10.23 -14.80
CA GLN A 81 -4.90 11.49 -15.55
C GLN A 81 -3.76 12.47 -15.23
N ASP A 82 -2.87 12.15 -14.27
CA ASP A 82 -1.71 13.00 -13.97
C ASP A 82 -0.81 13.16 -15.21
N ALA A 83 -0.26 14.37 -15.39
CA ALA A 83 0.58 14.72 -16.55
C ALA A 83 1.79 13.79 -16.76
N GLN A 84 2.30 13.17 -15.69
CA GLN A 84 3.39 12.19 -15.76
C GLN A 84 3.05 10.96 -16.62
N PHE A 85 1.75 10.67 -16.80
CA PHE A 85 1.25 9.51 -17.54
C PHE A 85 0.80 9.84 -18.96
N HIS A 86 1.03 11.07 -19.42
CA HIS A 86 0.66 11.49 -20.78
C HIS A 86 1.29 10.59 -21.86
N ALA A 87 2.55 10.18 -21.67
CA ALA A 87 3.26 9.32 -22.62
C ALA A 87 2.65 7.92 -22.78
N VAL A 88 1.84 7.47 -21.82
CA VAL A 88 1.15 6.17 -21.85
C VAL A 88 -0.36 6.32 -22.08
N GLY A 89 -0.81 7.52 -22.49
CA GLY A 89 -2.17 7.77 -22.98
C GLY A 89 -3.25 7.86 -21.91
N HIS A 90 -2.88 7.97 -20.63
CA HIS A 90 -3.82 8.08 -19.49
C HIS A 90 -4.80 6.90 -19.35
N ASP A 91 -4.58 5.78 -20.05
CA ASP A 91 -5.33 4.55 -19.81
C ASP A 91 -4.86 3.91 -18.52
N VAL A 92 -5.77 3.70 -17.56
CA VAL A 92 -5.43 3.20 -16.22
C VAL A 92 -4.70 1.85 -16.27
N THR A 93 -5.03 0.98 -17.21
CA THR A 93 -4.38 -0.33 -17.36
C THR A 93 -2.97 -0.16 -17.93
N ALA A 94 -2.81 0.68 -18.95
CA ALA A 94 -1.49 1.03 -19.48
C ALA A 94 -0.59 1.69 -18.43
N VAL A 95 -1.15 2.56 -17.58
CA VAL A 95 -0.43 3.20 -16.47
C VAL A 95 -0.01 2.18 -15.42
N GLU A 96 -0.89 1.26 -15.01
CA GLU A 96 -0.56 0.17 -14.07
C GLU A 96 0.59 -0.69 -14.61
N GLN A 97 0.54 -1.06 -15.90
CA GLN A 97 1.59 -1.83 -16.56
C GLN A 97 2.90 -1.05 -16.62
N TRP A 98 2.85 0.23 -16.96
CA TRP A 98 4.01 1.11 -16.98
C TRP A 98 4.65 1.20 -15.59
N LEU A 99 3.87 1.48 -14.55
CA LEU A 99 4.35 1.53 -13.16
C LEU A 99 4.98 0.20 -12.73
N THR A 100 4.35 -0.92 -13.10
CA THR A 100 4.86 -2.27 -12.83
C THR A 100 6.20 -2.51 -13.53
N SER A 101 6.34 -2.08 -14.79
CA SER A 101 7.58 -2.23 -15.56
C SER A 101 8.72 -1.38 -15.00
N GLN A 102 8.42 -0.16 -14.53
CA GLN A 102 9.44 0.76 -14.00
C GLN A 102 9.93 0.38 -12.60
N SER A 103 9.05 -0.21 -11.78
CA SER A 103 9.36 -0.46 -10.36
C SER A 103 9.54 -1.94 -10.00
N SER A 104 9.26 -2.85 -10.95
CA SER A 104 9.34 -4.31 -10.80
C SER A 104 8.87 -4.81 -9.42
N PRO A 105 7.60 -4.57 -9.03
CA PRO A 105 7.15 -4.78 -7.66
C PRO A 105 7.33 -6.21 -7.17
N CYS A 106 7.68 -6.38 -5.89
CA CYS A 106 7.99 -7.72 -5.36
C CYS A 106 6.84 -8.74 -5.47
N LEU A 107 5.59 -8.27 -5.34
CA LEU A 107 4.41 -9.12 -5.20
C LEU A 107 3.49 -9.12 -6.43
N ASN A 108 3.74 -8.25 -7.42
CA ASN A 108 3.03 -8.31 -8.70
C ASN A 108 3.62 -9.45 -9.53
N VAL A 109 2.77 -10.40 -9.93
CA VAL A 109 3.13 -11.49 -10.85
C VAL A 109 2.63 -11.25 -12.27
N VAL A 110 1.56 -10.47 -12.41
CA VAL A 110 0.98 -10.10 -13.71
C VAL A 110 1.73 -8.87 -14.24
N TYR A 111 2.07 -8.88 -15.53
CA TYR A 111 2.83 -7.82 -16.22
C TYR A 111 4.23 -7.53 -15.64
N ASN A 112 4.74 -8.43 -14.80
CA ASN A 112 6.03 -8.29 -14.16
C ASN A 112 6.92 -9.49 -14.49
N GLY A 113 7.71 -9.38 -15.56
CA GLY A 113 8.52 -10.49 -16.07
C GLY A 113 9.68 -10.88 -15.16
N GLN A 114 10.14 -9.95 -14.30
CA GLN A 114 11.23 -10.16 -13.34
C GLN A 114 10.94 -9.39 -12.05
N PRO A 115 10.05 -9.91 -11.17
CA PRO A 115 9.76 -9.25 -9.90
C PRO A 115 11.03 -9.08 -9.05
N THR A 116 11.21 -7.89 -8.47
CA THR A 116 12.31 -7.65 -7.54
C THR A 116 12.18 -8.61 -6.35
N PRO A 117 13.25 -9.33 -5.95
CA PRO A 117 13.18 -10.20 -4.78
C PRO A 117 12.72 -9.44 -3.54
N LEU A 118 11.85 -10.04 -2.75
CA LEU A 118 11.43 -9.47 -1.48
C LEU A 118 12.65 -9.31 -0.56
N PRO A 119 12.94 -8.10 -0.02
CA PRO A 119 14.10 -7.91 0.85
C PRO A 119 14.07 -8.84 2.06
N ALA A 120 15.23 -9.39 2.44
CA ALA A 120 15.36 -10.40 3.51
C ALA A 120 14.87 -9.91 4.89
N ALA A 121 14.81 -8.60 5.11
CA ALA A 121 14.26 -8.01 6.32
C ALA A 121 12.73 -8.23 6.47
N TYR A 122 12.02 -8.51 5.37
CA TYR A 122 10.58 -8.70 5.36
C TYR A 122 10.19 -10.17 5.33
N ARG A 123 9.10 -10.46 6.04
CA ARG A 123 8.47 -11.78 6.04
C ARG A 123 7.59 -11.93 4.80
N PRO A 124 7.56 -13.12 4.18
CA PRO A 124 6.74 -13.36 3.01
C PRO A 124 5.23 -13.31 3.35
N PRO A 125 4.34 -13.11 2.35
CA PRO A 125 2.90 -13.05 2.58
C PRO A 125 2.31 -14.34 3.18
N ASN A 126 2.91 -15.51 2.96
CA ASN A 126 2.45 -16.77 3.53
C ASN A 126 2.85 -16.97 5.01
N ALA A 127 3.60 -16.04 5.60
CA ALA A 127 4.04 -16.14 6.98
C ALA A 127 2.86 -16.05 7.98
N SER A 128 3.13 -16.49 9.22
CA SER A 128 2.23 -16.30 10.35
C SER A 128 2.12 -14.82 10.72
N LEU A 129 0.89 -14.37 11.00
CA LEU A 129 0.65 -13.01 11.47
C LEU A 129 1.28 -12.80 12.86
N ARG A 130 2.08 -11.75 13.02
CA ARG A 130 2.61 -11.35 14.35
C ARG A 130 1.65 -10.44 15.10
N CYS A 131 0.80 -9.74 14.37
CA CYS A 131 -0.21 -8.88 14.96
C CYS A 131 -1.44 -9.69 15.40
N GLY A 132 -2.18 -9.16 16.36
CA GLY A 132 -3.54 -9.63 16.61
C GLY A 132 -4.43 -9.41 15.37
N ARG A 133 -5.53 -10.17 15.25
CA ARG A 133 -6.50 -10.03 14.15
C ARG A 133 -7.55 -8.93 14.35
N SER A 134 -7.37 -8.08 15.37
CA SER A 134 -8.30 -7.00 15.68
C SER A 134 -7.83 -5.71 15.02
N LEU A 135 -8.48 -5.31 13.93
CA LEU A 135 -8.18 -4.06 13.23
C LEU A 135 -8.21 -2.86 14.19
N LYS A 136 -9.20 -2.79 15.08
CA LYS A 136 -9.31 -1.74 16.11
C LYS A 136 -8.04 -1.64 16.98
N LYS A 137 -7.47 -2.77 17.40
CA LYS A 137 -6.21 -2.78 18.19
C LYS A 137 -5.03 -2.28 17.35
N LEU A 138 -4.97 -2.59 16.06
CA LEU A 138 -3.88 -2.14 15.18
C LEU A 138 -4.00 -0.64 14.86
N ILE A 139 -5.22 -0.14 14.62
CA ILE A 139 -5.49 1.30 14.46
C ILE A 139 -5.05 2.05 15.73
N TYR A 140 -5.39 1.55 16.92
CA TYR A 140 -4.92 2.16 18.17
C TYR A 140 -3.39 2.16 18.31
N GLN A 141 -2.71 1.09 17.88
CA GLN A 141 -1.25 1.04 17.86
C GLN A 141 -0.65 2.06 16.88
N ALA A 142 -1.26 2.22 15.69
CA ALA A 142 -0.88 3.23 14.71
C ALA A 142 -1.07 4.65 15.25
N GLU A 143 -2.21 4.93 15.87
CA GLU A 143 -2.52 6.21 16.51
C GLU A 143 -1.47 6.56 17.58
N ARG A 144 -1.10 5.60 18.43
CA ARG A 144 -0.03 5.78 19.42
C ARG A 144 1.31 6.07 18.77
N ALA A 145 1.66 5.37 17.68
CA ALA A 145 2.92 5.60 16.97
C ALA A 145 2.97 7.02 16.38
N VAL A 146 1.89 7.47 15.74
CA VAL A 146 1.78 8.82 15.17
C VAL A 146 1.93 9.90 16.25
N ARG A 147 1.24 9.75 17.40
CA ARG A 147 1.36 10.70 18.53
C ARG A 147 2.79 10.79 19.06
N MET A 148 3.48 9.65 19.18
CA MET A 148 4.87 9.62 19.65
C MET A 148 5.84 10.31 18.68
N GLU A 149 5.59 10.22 17.37
CA GLU A 149 6.38 10.93 16.36
C GLU A 149 6.13 12.44 16.39
N GLU A 150 4.88 12.85 16.49
CA GLU A 150 4.51 14.26 16.58
C GLU A 150 5.08 14.94 17.83
N ASN A 151 5.14 14.21 18.95
CA ASN A 151 5.77 14.69 20.18
C ASN A 151 7.30 14.76 20.13
N ARG A 152 7.96 14.07 19.19
CA ARG A 152 9.43 14.13 19.02
C ARG A 152 9.89 15.28 18.14
N ILE A 153 8.99 15.82 17.32
CA ILE A 153 9.25 16.92 16.37
C ILE A 153 8.96 18.28 17.03
N ARG A 154 8.26 18.29 18.16
CA ARG A 154 8.04 19.47 19.03
C ARG A 154 9.16 19.59 20.05
#